data_AF-D0GM66-F1
#
_entry.id   AF-D0GM66-F1
#
_cell.length_a   1.000
_cell.length_b   1.000
_cell.length_c   1.000
_cell.angle_alpha   90.00
_cell.angle_beta   90.00
_cell.angle_gamma   90.00
#
_symmetry.space_group_name_H-M   'P 1'
#
loop_
_entity.id
_entity.type
_entity.pdbx_description
1 polymer ?
#
loop_
_entity_poly.entity_id
_entity_poly.type
_entity_poly.pdbx_seq_one_letter_code
_entity_poly.pdbx_strand_id
1 'polypeptide(L)'
;MNGGMKVRTEKQIITPEWLKRYQEIKDLLVSDTNYGELFEKEEIFGKKLFHIDMGEVNFPTGKILVRDPLVYLNKRELPYFQEVSTGKYKLVTLVAEIEEDHYRYTLSRVKFNDEKAVVYREAMIGNEAVEDDLEKGSFFGFAVDAGLATIVDVKTRDAYADFEKEWYEKNPDGNIYDDFFAEEFKKSYNENPEFQREDGDWINFKIPGTDLTVPMVQTGFGDGVYPVYFGYDKNNEVCEVIIEFIFLGEDEE
;
A
#
# COMPACT_ATOMS: atom_id res chain seq x y z
N MET A 1 -32.40 -4.22 -28.09
CA MET A 1 -32.51 -5.07 -26.88
C MET A 1 -31.30 -4.77 -26.03
N ASN A 2 -31.46 -3.91 -25.02
CA ASN A 2 -30.38 -3.53 -24.11
C ASN A 2 -30.16 -4.65 -23.10
N GLY A 3 -29.20 -5.53 -23.38
CA GLY A 3 -28.67 -6.47 -22.41
C GLY A 3 -27.75 -5.73 -21.45
N GLY A 4 -28.30 -5.22 -20.36
CA GLY A 4 -27.50 -4.65 -19.28
C GLY A 4 -26.51 -5.69 -18.76
N MET A 5 -25.21 -5.43 -18.94
CA MET A 5 -24.16 -6.11 -18.21
C MET A 5 -24.45 -5.92 -16.73
N LYS A 6 -24.90 -6.98 -16.05
CA LYS A 6 -24.90 -7.04 -14.60
C LYS A 6 -23.46 -6.89 -14.15
N VAL A 7 -23.11 -5.73 -13.62
CA VAL A 7 -21.88 -5.54 -12.86
C VAL A 7 -21.96 -6.52 -11.70
N ARG A 8 -21.24 -7.65 -11.82
CA ARG A 8 -20.99 -8.53 -10.68
C ARG A 8 -20.03 -7.76 -9.79
N THR A 9 -20.56 -7.08 -8.78
CA THR A 9 -19.79 -6.81 -7.57
C THR A 9 -19.51 -8.17 -6.94
N GLU A 10 -18.38 -8.77 -7.28
CA GLU A 10 -17.89 -9.94 -6.56
C GLU A 10 -17.63 -9.46 -5.13
N LYS A 11 -18.56 -9.78 -4.22
CA LYS A 11 -18.26 -9.67 -2.80
C LYS A 11 -17.09 -10.60 -2.54
N GLN A 12 -16.15 -10.16 -1.70
CA GLN A 12 -15.15 -11.05 -1.12
C GLN A 12 -15.87 -12.26 -0.50
N ILE A 13 -15.72 -13.43 -1.12
CA ILE A 13 -16.28 -14.69 -0.63
C ILE A 13 -15.09 -15.56 -0.28
N ILE A 14 -14.73 -15.54 1.00
CA ILE A 14 -13.72 -16.42 1.56
C ILE A 14 -14.38 -17.78 1.77
N THR A 15 -13.90 -18.80 1.07
CA THR A 15 -14.46 -20.14 1.22
C THR A 15 -14.00 -20.75 2.55
N PRO A 16 -14.81 -21.62 3.18
CA PRO A 16 -14.38 -22.37 4.37
C PRO A 16 -13.09 -23.16 4.13
N GLU A 17 -12.91 -23.70 2.92
CA GLU A 17 -11.72 -24.43 2.51
C GLU A 17 -10.48 -23.53 2.49
N TRP A 18 -10.59 -22.35 1.85
CA TRP A 18 -9.51 -21.37 1.82
C TRP A 18 -9.13 -20.92 3.23
N LEU A 19 -10.12 -20.61 4.07
CA LEU A 19 -9.86 -20.15 5.44
C LEU A 19 -9.18 -21.25 6.27
N LYS A 20 -9.60 -22.51 6.10
CA LYS A 20 -8.96 -23.64 6.76
C LYS A 20 -7.50 -23.76 6.33
N ARG A 21 -7.24 -23.72 5.02
CA ARG A 21 -5.87 -23.81 4.49
C ARG A 21 -5.01 -22.64 4.97
N TYR A 22 -5.53 -21.42 4.92
CA TYR A 22 -4.86 -20.23 5.47
C TYR A 22 -4.48 -20.42 6.95
N GLN A 23 -5.36 -20.97 7.80
CA GLN A 23 -5.02 -21.23 9.21
C GLN A 23 -3.87 -22.23 9.38
N GLU A 24 -3.70 -23.18 8.45
CA GLU A 24 -2.61 -24.15 8.46
C GLU A 24 -1.28 -23.54 8.00
N ILE A 25 -1.31 -22.52 7.13
CA ILE A 25 -0.09 -21.92 6.53
C ILE A 25 0.27 -20.53 7.03
N LYS A 26 -0.60 -19.83 7.78
CA LYS A 26 -0.41 -18.42 8.15
C LYS A 26 0.90 -18.10 8.86
N ASP A 27 1.51 -19.09 9.52
CA ASP A 27 2.80 -18.92 10.21
C ASP A 27 3.99 -18.98 9.24
N LEU A 28 3.80 -19.53 8.03
CA LEU A 28 4.74 -19.41 6.90
C LEU A 28 4.65 -18.03 6.22
N LEU A 29 3.53 -17.33 6.41
CA LEU A 29 3.27 -15.98 5.89
C LEU A 29 3.70 -14.88 6.88
N VAL A 30 4.51 -15.24 7.88
CA VAL A 30 5.11 -14.30 8.82
C VAL A 30 6.40 -13.77 8.21
N SER A 31 6.56 -12.45 8.17
CA SER A 31 7.85 -11.86 7.78
C SER A 31 8.88 -12.10 8.87
N ASP A 32 10.10 -12.46 8.45
CA ASP A 32 11.28 -12.56 9.33
C ASP A 32 11.75 -11.15 9.79
N THR A 33 11.23 -10.07 9.17
CA THR A 33 11.60 -8.68 9.46
C THR A 33 10.80 -8.10 10.64
N ASN A 34 11.51 -7.51 11.61
CA ASN A 34 10.89 -6.66 12.62
C ASN A 34 10.78 -5.21 12.12
N TYR A 35 9.73 -4.91 11.36
CA TYR A 35 9.54 -3.57 10.76
C TYR A 35 9.49 -2.46 11.81
N GLY A 36 8.86 -2.71 12.96
CA GLY A 36 8.75 -1.74 14.05
C GLY A 36 10.12 -1.27 14.55
N GLU A 37 11.09 -2.18 14.64
CA GLU A 37 12.48 -1.83 14.95
C GLU A 37 13.15 -1.06 13.81
N LEU A 38 12.88 -1.38 12.53
CA LEU A 38 13.45 -0.64 11.40
C LEU A 38 13.07 0.84 11.42
N PHE A 39 11.82 1.15 11.78
CA PHE A 39 11.35 2.53 11.94
C PHE A 39 11.91 3.24 13.21
N GLU A 40 12.56 2.52 14.12
CA GLU A 40 13.24 3.10 15.29
C GLU A 40 14.76 3.30 15.02
N LYS A 41 15.29 2.81 13.90
CA LYS A 41 16.72 2.91 13.54
C LYS A 41 17.03 4.16 12.72
N GLU A 42 18.25 4.68 12.91
CA GLU A 42 18.84 5.75 12.10
C GLU A 42 19.74 5.19 10.99
N GLU A 43 20.15 3.92 11.07
CA GLU A 43 21.02 3.26 10.11
C GLU A 43 20.80 1.74 10.12
N ILE A 44 20.97 1.11 8.96
CA ILE A 44 21.02 -0.35 8.81
C ILE A 44 22.05 -0.75 7.74
N PHE A 45 22.97 -1.66 8.07
CA PHE A 45 24.04 -2.12 7.17
C PHE A 45 24.81 -0.98 6.46
N GLY A 46 25.13 0.11 7.17
CA GLY A 46 25.83 1.26 6.58
C GLY A 46 24.93 2.24 5.81
N LYS A 47 23.63 1.95 5.67
CA LYS A 47 22.65 2.80 4.98
C LYS A 47 21.91 3.66 6.00
N LYS A 48 21.99 4.99 5.86
CA LYS A 48 21.22 5.90 6.73
C LYS A 48 19.73 5.79 6.43
N LEU A 49 18.93 5.90 7.48
CA LEU A 49 17.47 5.82 7.42
C LEU A 49 16.84 7.16 7.78
N PHE A 50 15.83 7.54 7.01
CA PHE A 50 15.07 8.79 7.18
C PHE A 50 13.57 8.51 7.13
N HIS A 51 12.80 9.47 7.65
CA HIS A 51 11.35 9.38 7.70
C HIS A 51 10.71 10.54 6.95
N ILE A 52 9.72 10.24 6.12
CA ILE A 52 8.85 11.24 5.49
C ILE A 52 7.43 11.07 6.03
N ASP A 53 6.84 12.17 6.52
CA ASP A 53 5.40 12.23 6.83
C ASP A 53 4.64 12.46 5.51
N MET A 54 3.94 11.44 5.05
CA MET A 54 3.15 11.47 3.80
C MET A 54 1.73 12.03 4.03
N GLY A 55 1.46 12.57 5.22
CA GLY A 55 0.17 13.10 5.62
C GLY A 55 -0.80 12.04 6.14
N GLU A 56 -2.09 12.37 6.15
CA GLU A 56 -3.13 11.52 6.71
C GLU A 56 -3.84 10.67 5.65
N VAL A 57 -4.22 9.46 6.06
CA VAL A 57 -5.16 8.57 5.36
C VAL A 57 -6.41 8.38 6.21
N ASN A 58 -7.56 8.22 5.56
CA ASN A 58 -8.85 8.08 6.22
C ASN A 58 -9.46 6.69 5.96
N PHE A 59 -9.71 5.94 7.02
CA PHE A 59 -10.29 4.59 7.00
C PHE A 59 -11.68 4.54 7.63
N PRO A 60 -12.71 5.10 6.97
CA PRO A 60 -14.06 5.19 7.52
C PRO A 60 -14.80 3.85 7.67
N THR A 61 -14.33 2.76 7.05
CA THR A 61 -14.92 1.43 7.17
C THR A 61 -13.99 0.40 7.79
N GLY A 62 -12.68 0.68 7.83
CA GLY A 62 -11.67 -0.25 8.33
C GLY A 62 -11.33 -1.36 7.34
N LYS A 63 -11.93 -1.35 6.14
CA LYS A 63 -11.62 -2.28 5.06
C LYS A 63 -10.67 -1.59 4.10
N ILE A 64 -9.40 -1.97 4.15
CA ILE A 64 -8.33 -1.31 3.40
C ILE A 64 -7.75 -2.21 2.32
N LEU A 65 -7.12 -1.59 1.33
CA LEU A 65 -6.37 -2.24 0.26
C LEU A 65 -5.15 -1.39 -0.10
N VAL A 66 -4.11 -2.07 -0.61
CA VAL A 66 -2.98 -1.44 -1.26
C VAL A 66 -2.98 -1.81 -2.73
N ARG A 67 -2.86 -0.82 -3.62
CA ARG A 67 -2.83 -1.01 -5.07
C ARG A 67 -1.95 0.02 -5.75
N ASP A 68 -1.62 -0.25 -7.01
CA ASP A 68 -1.26 0.81 -7.94
C ASP A 68 -2.46 1.75 -8.17
N PRO A 69 -2.34 3.05 -7.86
CA PRO A 69 -3.45 4.00 -7.97
C PRO A 69 -3.86 4.30 -9.41
N LEU A 70 -2.99 4.11 -10.40
CA LEU A 70 -3.25 4.48 -11.79
C LEU A 70 -3.65 3.29 -12.67
N VAL A 71 -3.29 2.07 -12.26
CA VAL A 71 -3.54 0.87 -13.07
C VAL A 71 -4.55 -0.06 -12.41
N TYR A 72 -4.44 -0.26 -11.10
CA TYR A 72 -5.17 -1.33 -10.42
C TYR A 72 -6.18 -0.85 -9.38
N LEU A 73 -6.30 0.44 -9.07
CA LEU A 73 -7.28 0.93 -8.08
C LEU A 73 -8.67 1.17 -8.68
N ASN A 74 -9.49 0.12 -8.76
CA ASN A 74 -10.86 0.19 -9.30
C ASN A 74 -11.90 -0.46 -8.38
N LYS A 75 -13.20 -0.25 -8.64
CA LYS A 75 -14.32 -0.73 -7.79
C LYS A 75 -14.44 -2.26 -7.66
N ARG A 76 -13.72 -3.04 -8.47
CA ARG A 76 -13.71 -4.51 -8.41
C ARG A 76 -12.64 -5.05 -7.47
N GLU A 77 -11.62 -4.25 -7.14
CA GLU A 77 -10.56 -4.68 -6.25
C GLU A 77 -11.08 -5.02 -4.86
N LEU A 78 -10.66 -6.16 -4.33
CA LEU A 78 -11.07 -6.60 -3.01
C LEU A 78 -10.17 -5.97 -1.93
N PRO A 79 -10.73 -5.54 -0.79
CA PRO A 79 -9.93 -5.23 0.38
C PRO A 79 -9.26 -6.48 0.92
N TYR A 80 -8.24 -6.29 1.75
CA TYR A 80 -7.76 -7.38 2.59
C TYR A 80 -8.88 -7.91 3.49
N PHE A 81 -8.87 -9.20 3.80
CA PHE A 81 -9.90 -9.80 4.64
C PHE A 81 -9.78 -9.36 6.11
N GLN A 82 -8.57 -8.97 6.51
CA GLN A 82 -8.31 -8.42 7.83
C GLN A 82 -8.81 -6.97 7.89
N GLU A 83 -9.70 -6.68 8.83
CA GLU A 83 -10.18 -5.33 9.11
C GLU A 83 -9.27 -4.62 10.13
N VAL A 84 -9.23 -3.29 10.02
CA VAL A 84 -8.48 -2.38 10.90
C VAL A 84 -9.44 -1.44 11.62
N SER A 85 -8.98 -0.76 12.68
CA SER A 85 -9.81 0.24 13.35
C SER A 85 -10.16 1.40 12.42
N THR A 86 -11.37 1.92 12.53
CA THR A 86 -11.79 3.09 11.75
C THR A 86 -11.15 4.36 12.31
N GLY A 87 -10.77 5.29 11.44
CA GLY A 87 -10.15 6.54 11.88
C GLY A 87 -9.32 7.22 10.82
N LYS A 88 -8.61 8.27 11.24
CA LYS A 88 -7.58 8.92 10.45
C LYS A 88 -6.22 8.57 11.04
N TYR A 89 -5.27 8.26 10.18
CA TYR A 89 -3.95 7.79 10.58
C TYR A 89 -2.88 8.47 9.74
N LYS A 90 -1.70 8.64 10.33
CA LYS A 90 -0.54 9.10 9.58
C LYS A 90 0.03 7.98 8.73
N LEU A 91 0.37 8.32 7.49
CA LEU A 91 1.21 7.50 6.63
C LEU A 91 2.65 8.02 6.73
N VAL A 92 3.57 7.14 7.10
CA VAL A 92 4.99 7.47 7.21
C VAL A 92 5.79 6.52 6.32
N THR A 93 6.67 7.07 5.50
CA THR A 93 7.57 6.28 4.66
C THR A 93 8.98 6.32 5.21
N LEU A 94 9.60 5.15 5.31
CA LEU A 94 11.01 4.96 5.61
C LEU A 94 11.81 5.08 4.31
N VAL A 95 12.90 5.82 4.36
CA VAL A 95 13.78 6.09 3.23
C VAL A 95 15.17 5.59 3.59
N ALA A 96 15.85 4.91 2.66
CA ALA A 96 17.27 4.57 2.80
C ALA A 96 18.12 5.38 1.83
N GLU A 97 19.26 5.88 2.31
CA GLU A 97 20.37 6.32 1.47
C GLU A 97 21.11 5.09 0.93
N ILE A 98 20.80 4.70 -0.30
CA ILE A 98 21.35 3.48 -0.91
C ILE A 98 22.76 3.70 -1.47
N GLU A 99 23.05 4.92 -1.92
CA GLU A 99 24.35 5.46 -2.35
C GLU A 99 24.40 6.94 -1.92
N GLU A 100 25.57 7.56 -1.95
CA GLU A 100 25.75 8.97 -1.57
C GLU A 100 24.78 9.88 -2.36
N ASP A 101 23.93 10.61 -1.62
CA ASP A 101 22.86 11.47 -2.16
C ASP A 101 21.81 10.76 -3.04
N HIS A 102 21.69 9.44 -2.95
CA HIS A 102 20.72 8.64 -3.69
C HIS A 102 19.79 7.88 -2.75
N TYR A 103 18.52 8.30 -2.75
CA TYR A 103 17.53 7.85 -1.78
C TYR A 103 16.49 6.92 -2.41
N ARG A 104 15.98 5.98 -1.62
CA ARG A 104 14.88 5.10 -2.02
C ARG A 104 13.86 4.93 -0.91
N TYR A 105 12.59 4.87 -1.30
CA TYR A 105 11.49 4.55 -0.40
C TYR A 105 11.47 3.04 -0.19
N THR A 106 11.65 2.62 1.06
CA THR A 106 11.84 1.21 1.40
C THR A 106 10.58 0.62 1.99
N LEU A 107 9.95 1.33 2.94
CA LEU A 107 8.75 0.88 3.63
C LEU A 107 7.76 2.04 3.77
N SER A 108 6.47 1.75 3.70
CA SER A 108 5.42 2.67 4.15
C SER A 108 4.65 2.06 5.31
N ARG A 109 4.33 2.86 6.32
CA ARG A 109 3.65 2.40 7.54
C ARG A 109 2.47 3.28 7.89
N VAL A 110 1.39 2.62 8.32
CA VAL A 110 0.27 3.26 9.03
C VAL A 110 0.11 2.60 10.38
N LYS A 111 0.24 3.37 11.47
CA LYS A 111 -0.05 2.92 12.83
C LYS A 111 -1.51 3.18 13.18
N PHE A 112 -2.20 2.17 13.68
CA PHE A 112 -3.59 2.26 14.13
C PHE A 112 -3.70 2.63 15.62
N ASN A 113 -2.69 2.27 16.41
CA ASN A 113 -2.57 2.60 17.82
C ASN A 113 -1.08 2.63 18.23
N ASP A 114 -0.81 2.78 19.54
CA ASP A 114 0.55 2.85 20.08
C ASP A 114 1.10 1.53 20.63
N GLU A 115 0.36 0.42 20.50
CA GLU A 115 0.89 -0.90 20.84
C GLU A 115 2.02 -1.29 19.88
N LYS A 116 2.95 -2.12 20.35
CA LYS A 116 4.05 -2.66 19.54
C LYS A 116 3.60 -3.96 18.88
N ALA A 117 3.78 -4.07 17.57
CA ALA A 117 3.63 -5.33 16.87
C ALA A 117 4.71 -6.32 17.33
N VAL A 118 4.29 -7.57 17.57
CA VAL A 118 5.18 -8.69 17.93
C VAL A 118 5.27 -9.73 16.81
N VAL A 119 4.38 -9.64 15.81
CA VAL A 119 4.38 -10.49 14.62
C VAL A 119 3.80 -9.73 13.44
N TYR A 120 4.40 -9.90 12.26
CA TYR A 120 3.92 -9.32 11.01
C TYR A 120 3.46 -10.46 10.11
N ARG A 121 2.17 -10.52 9.80
CA ARG A 121 1.60 -11.51 8.87
C ARG A 121 1.15 -10.84 7.60
N GLU A 122 1.36 -11.53 6.50
CA GLU A 122 0.98 -11.05 5.18
C GLU A 122 -0.51 -10.71 5.09
N ALA A 123 -0.80 -9.61 4.40
CA ALA A 123 -2.14 -9.12 4.15
C ALA A 123 -2.75 -9.86 2.97
N MET A 124 -3.83 -10.60 3.23
CA MET A 124 -4.49 -11.44 2.22
C MET A 124 -5.88 -10.89 1.85
N ILE A 125 -6.30 -11.07 0.61
CA ILE A 125 -7.63 -10.78 0.07
C ILE A 125 -8.58 -11.99 0.12
N GLY A 126 -8.10 -13.20 0.46
CA GLY A 126 -8.94 -14.37 0.70
C GLY A 126 -9.25 -15.20 -0.54
N ASN A 127 -8.46 -15.06 -1.60
CA ASN A 127 -8.56 -15.83 -2.84
C ASN A 127 -7.18 -16.24 -3.41
N GLU A 128 -6.12 -16.02 -2.65
CA GLU A 128 -4.76 -16.39 -2.98
C GLU A 128 -4.64 -17.90 -3.17
N ALA A 129 -3.66 -18.32 -3.97
CA ALA A 129 -3.33 -19.72 -4.25
C ALA A 129 -2.63 -20.39 -3.05
N VAL A 130 -3.32 -20.44 -1.91
CA VAL A 130 -2.81 -21.00 -0.64
C VAL A 130 -2.65 -22.53 -0.65
N GLU A 131 -3.14 -23.20 -1.69
CA GLU A 131 -3.00 -24.65 -1.89
C GLU A 131 -1.63 -25.04 -2.46
N ASP A 132 -0.90 -24.08 -3.04
CA ASP A 132 0.43 -24.34 -3.60
C ASP A 132 1.47 -24.48 -2.48
N ASP A 133 2.57 -25.19 -2.78
CA ASP A 133 3.71 -25.29 -1.85
C ASP A 133 4.43 -23.94 -1.78
N LEU A 134 4.33 -23.26 -0.63
CA LEU A 134 5.02 -22.01 -0.38
C LEU A 134 6.46 -22.27 0.04
N GLU A 135 7.41 -21.71 -0.70
CA GLU A 135 8.81 -21.73 -0.31
C GLU A 135 9.08 -20.67 0.77
N LYS A 136 10.08 -20.91 1.63
CA LYS A 136 10.48 -19.91 2.62
C LYS A 136 10.91 -18.62 1.90
N GLY A 137 10.37 -17.48 2.34
CA GLY A 137 10.65 -16.18 1.72
C GLY A 137 9.77 -15.85 0.51
N SER A 138 8.91 -16.77 0.08
CA SER A 138 7.84 -16.44 -0.86
C SER A 138 6.81 -15.54 -0.19
N PHE A 139 6.24 -14.63 -0.97
CA PHE A 139 5.20 -13.70 -0.54
C PHE A 139 4.12 -13.58 -1.61
N PHE A 140 2.91 -13.27 -1.17
CA PHE A 140 1.86 -12.69 -2.01
C PHE A 140 2.00 -11.16 -2.05
N GLY A 141 1.30 -10.50 -2.96
CA GLY A 141 1.44 -9.05 -3.02
C GLY A 141 0.43 -8.39 -3.91
N PHE A 142 0.58 -7.08 -4.03
CA PHE A 142 -0.13 -6.30 -5.03
C PHE A 142 0.81 -6.02 -6.21
N ALA A 143 0.27 -6.10 -7.41
CA ALA A 143 1.00 -5.74 -8.62
C ALA A 143 1.07 -4.21 -8.76
N VAL A 144 2.17 -3.74 -9.36
CA VAL A 144 2.46 -2.34 -9.68
C VAL A 144 2.93 -2.27 -11.13
N ASP A 145 2.40 -1.31 -11.88
CA ASP A 145 2.65 -1.14 -13.33
C ASP A 145 2.78 0.35 -13.74
N ALA A 146 2.63 1.28 -12.77
CA ALA A 146 2.94 2.70 -12.91
C ALA A 146 4.01 3.15 -11.89
N GLY A 147 4.73 2.22 -11.26
CA GLY A 147 5.73 2.52 -10.23
C GLY A 147 5.19 3.24 -8.98
N LEU A 148 3.90 3.10 -8.68
CA LEU A 148 3.22 3.78 -7.57
C LEU A 148 2.44 2.81 -6.69
N ALA A 149 2.35 3.13 -5.40
CA ALA A 149 1.48 2.45 -4.45
C ALA A 149 0.61 3.45 -3.69
N THR A 150 -0.61 3.01 -3.37
CA THR A 150 -1.53 3.73 -2.48
C THR A 150 -2.14 2.77 -1.47
N ILE A 151 -2.39 3.25 -0.25
CA ILE A 151 -3.19 2.57 0.77
C ILE A 151 -4.44 3.37 1.07
N VAL A 152 -5.60 2.76 0.85
CA VAL A 152 -6.89 3.44 0.98
C VAL A 152 -7.94 2.51 1.58
N ASP A 153 -9.02 3.10 2.10
CA ASP A 153 -10.25 2.38 2.45
C ASP A 153 -11.13 2.18 1.21
N VAL A 154 -11.97 1.15 1.22
CA VAL A 154 -12.89 0.87 0.10
C VAL A 154 -13.79 2.05 -0.27
N LYS A 155 -14.18 2.92 0.67
CA LYS A 155 -14.92 4.15 0.34
C LYS A 155 -14.08 5.14 -0.45
N THR A 156 -12.80 5.27 -0.11
CA THR A 156 -11.84 6.12 -0.82
C THR A 156 -11.54 5.57 -2.20
N ARG A 157 -11.32 4.24 -2.32
CA ARG A 157 -11.22 3.55 -3.63
C ARG A 157 -12.42 3.86 -4.52
N ASP A 158 -13.63 3.72 -3.99
CA ASP A 158 -14.85 3.95 -4.79
C ASP A 158 -14.98 5.40 -5.24
N ALA A 159 -14.68 6.35 -4.34
CA ALA A 159 -14.69 7.78 -4.66
C ALA A 159 -13.60 8.15 -5.69
N TYR A 160 -12.41 7.55 -5.58
CA TYR A 160 -11.33 7.75 -6.53
C TYR A 160 -11.68 7.20 -7.91
N ALA A 161 -12.25 6.00 -7.99
CA ALA A 161 -12.70 5.42 -9.25
C ALA A 161 -13.82 6.24 -9.91
N ASP A 162 -14.69 6.88 -9.13
CA ASP A 162 -15.67 7.82 -9.67
C ASP A 162 -15.01 9.10 -10.20
N PHE A 163 -14.05 9.66 -9.45
CA PHE A 163 -13.25 10.82 -9.89
C PHE A 163 -12.50 10.55 -11.19
N GLU A 164 -11.80 9.42 -11.28
CA GLU A 164 -11.04 9.02 -12.47
C GLU A 164 -11.98 8.86 -13.68
N LYS A 165 -13.11 8.17 -13.49
CA LYS A 165 -14.13 8.02 -14.53
C LYS A 165 -14.65 9.36 -15.03
N GLU A 166 -14.98 10.28 -14.13
CA GLU A 166 -15.42 11.64 -14.50
C GLU A 166 -14.32 12.44 -15.21
N TRP A 167 -13.05 12.20 -14.87
CA TRP A 167 -11.91 12.84 -15.53
C TRP A 167 -11.79 12.37 -16.98
N TYR A 168 -11.83 11.06 -17.24
CA TYR A 168 -11.78 10.52 -18.60
C TYR A 168 -13.03 10.83 -19.43
N GLU A 169 -14.20 10.99 -18.82
CA GLU A 169 -15.40 11.48 -19.54
C GLU A 169 -15.21 12.90 -20.09
N LYS A 170 -14.42 13.74 -19.41
CA LYS A 170 -14.10 15.11 -19.83
C LYS A 170 -12.85 15.16 -20.73
N ASN A 171 -11.95 14.18 -20.61
CA ASN A 171 -10.67 14.10 -21.30
C ASN A 171 -10.53 12.73 -22.00
N PRO A 172 -11.32 12.44 -23.05
CA PRO A 172 -11.43 11.09 -23.60
C PRO A 172 -10.13 10.55 -24.24
N ASP A 173 -9.26 11.44 -24.72
CA ASP A 173 -7.96 11.11 -25.31
C ASP A 173 -6.79 11.46 -24.37
N GLY A 174 -7.09 11.86 -23.13
CA GLY A 174 -6.08 12.29 -22.16
C GLY A 174 -5.41 11.14 -21.43
N ASN A 175 -4.25 11.41 -20.85
CA ASN A 175 -3.57 10.56 -19.89
C ASN A 175 -3.63 11.24 -18.52
N ILE A 176 -4.34 10.65 -17.54
CA ILE A 176 -4.53 11.29 -16.23
C ILE A 176 -3.21 11.52 -15.48
N TYR A 177 -2.17 10.75 -15.75
CA TYR A 177 -0.86 11.03 -15.19
C TYR A 177 -0.27 12.29 -15.83
N ASP A 178 -0.03 12.26 -17.14
CA ASP A 178 0.67 13.34 -17.86
C ASP A 178 -0.12 14.67 -17.79
N ASP A 179 -1.44 14.60 -17.90
CA ASP A 179 -2.32 15.76 -18.03
C ASP A 179 -2.85 16.27 -16.68
N PHE A 180 -2.65 15.54 -15.57
CA PHE A 180 -3.15 15.95 -14.25
C PHE A 180 -2.16 15.66 -13.12
N PHE A 181 -1.80 14.40 -12.86
CA PHE A 181 -0.99 14.07 -11.69
C PHE A 181 0.45 14.55 -11.78
N ALA A 182 1.07 14.61 -12.96
CA ALA A 182 2.43 15.10 -13.13
C ALA A 182 2.63 16.51 -12.56
N GLU A 183 1.61 17.39 -12.70
CA GLU A 183 1.64 18.72 -12.09
C GLU A 183 1.57 18.66 -10.56
N GLU A 184 0.77 17.75 -10.00
CA GLU A 184 0.63 17.56 -8.56
C GLU A 184 1.90 16.97 -7.92
N PHE A 185 2.55 15.99 -8.56
CA PHE A 185 3.84 15.46 -8.13
C PHE A 185 4.93 16.54 -8.16
N LYS A 186 4.97 17.34 -9.23
CA LYS A 186 5.91 18.47 -9.32
C LYS A 186 5.66 19.52 -8.23
N LYS A 187 4.41 19.80 -7.87
CA LYS A 187 4.08 20.67 -6.72
C LYS A 187 4.63 20.08 -5.42
N SER A 188 4.45 18.78 -5.19
CA SER A 188 5.00 18.10 -4.01
C SER A 188 6.52 18.23 -3.92
N TYR A 189 7.25 18.02 -5.03
CA TYR A 189 8.70 18.23 -5.06
C TYR A 189 9.09 19.67 -4.70
N ASN A 190 8.40 20.67 -5.28
CA ASN A 190 8.71 22.08 -5.02
C ASN A 190 8.46 22.47 -3.55
N GLU A 191 7.47 21.85 -2.90
CA GLU A 191 7.13 22.11 -1.50
C GLU A 191 8.01 21.31 -0.53
N ASN A 192 8.38 20.08 -0.88
CA ASN A 192 9.09 19.13 -0.03
C ASN A 192 10.21 18.40 -0.82
N PRO A 193 11.28 19.09 -1.23
CA PRO A 193 12.27 18.52 -2.17
C PRO A 193 13.15 17.42 -1.58
N GLU A 194 13.22 17.32 -0.24
CA GLU A 194 14.04 16.30 0.41
C GLU A 194 13.56 14.89 0.07
N PHE A 195 14.51 14.04 -0.34
CA PHE A 195 14.28 12.65 -0.71
C PHE A 195 13.29 12.44 -1.87
N GLN A 196 13.15 13.44 -2.75
CA GLN A 196 12.38 13.34 -3.99
C GLN A 196 13.26 13.65 -5.21
N ARG A 197 12.96 13.00 -6.33
CA ARG A 197 13.43 13.37 -7.67
C ARG A 197 12.68 14.60 -8.17
N GLU A 198 13.25 15.31 -9.14
CA GLU A 198 12.77 16.63 -9.62
C GLU A 198 11.33 16.64 -10.16
N ASP A 199 10.81 15.49 -10.60
CA ASP A 199 9.43 15.36 -11.08
C ASP A 199 8.42 14.96 -9.98
N GLY A 200 8.91 14.71 -8.75
CA GLY A 200 8.13 14.29 -7.59
C GLY A 200 7.97 12.77 -7.49
N ASP A 201 8.04 12.27 -6.26
CA ASP A 201 7.98 10.83 -5.94
C ASP A 201 6.81 10.45 -5.03
N TRP A 202 6.15 11.44 -4.44
CA TRP A 202 4.93 11.19 -3.67
C TRP A 202 3.98 12.38 -3.66
N ILE A 203 2.70 12.09 -3.48
CA ILE A 203 1.64 13.07 -3.19
C ILE A 203 0.67 12.49 -2.18
N ASN A 204 -0.13 13.36 -1.55
CA ASN A 204 -1.33 12.95 -0.82
C ASN A 204 -2.56 13.64 -1.42
N PHE A 205 -3.08 13.05 -2.50
CA PHE A 205 -4.10 13.66 -3.33
C PHE A 205 -5.45 13.71 -2.61
N LYS A 206 -6.00 14.92 -2.40
CA LYS A 206 -7.35 15.10 -1.87
C LYS A 206 -8.37 15.00 -3.00
N ILE A 207 -9.27 14.02 -2.94
CA ILE A 207 -10.33 13.85 -3.94
C ILE A 207 -11.28 15.07 -3.86
N PRO A 208 -11.47 15.82 -4.97
CA PRO A 208 -12.30 17.02 -4.98
C PRO A 208 -13.71 16.79 -4.43
N GLY A 209 -14.19 17.70 -3.59
CA GLY A 209 -15.53 17.62 -3.00
C GLY A 209 -15.69 16.59 -1.87
N THR A 210 -14.60 15.96 -1.41
CA THR A 210 -14.61 15.01 -0.30
C THR A 210 -13.52 15.35 0.74
N ASP A 211 -13.52 14.64 1.87
CA ASP A 211 -12.41 14.65 2.84
C ASP A 211 -11.57 13.36 2.78
N LEU A 212 -11.61 12.67 1.64
CA LEU A 212 -10.86 11.45 1.38
C LEU A 212 -9.58 11.78 0.61
N THR A 213 -8.52 11.07 0.96
CA THR A 213 -7.18 11.27 0.41
C THR A 213 -6.63 9.97 -0.17
N VAL A 214 -5.89 10.08 -1.28
CA VAL A 214 -5.23 8.98 -1.98
C VAL A 214 -3.73 9.29 -1.98
N PRO A 215 -2.97 8.78 -1.00
CA PRO A 215 -1.52 8.91 -1.04
C PRO A 215 -0.99 8.10 -2.21
N MET A 216 -0.13 8.68 -3.04
CA MET A 216 0.55 7.95 -4.10
C MET A 216 2.03 8.06 -3.81
N VAL A 217 2.69 6.93 -3.59
CA VAL A 217 4.09 6.86 -3.18
C VAL A 217 4.83 6.00 -4.18
N GLN A 218 5.99 6.46 -4.66
CA GLN A 218 6.82 5.67 -5.54
C GLN A 218 7.22 4.34 -4.88
N THR A 219 7.06 3.26 -5.62
CA THR A 219 7.49 1.92 -5.19
C THR A 219 8.96 1.71 -5.51
N GLY A 220 9.76 1.37 -4.50
CA GLY A 220 11.09 0.76 -4.60
C GLY A 220 11.87 1.12 -5.87
N PHE A 221 11.95 0.15 -6.80
CA PHE A 221 12.61 0.33 -8.10
C PHE A 221 11.63 0.47 -9.28
N GLY A 222 10.34 0.69 -9.02
CA GLY A 222 9.27 0.84 -10.01
C GLY A 222 8.30 -0.33 -10.01
N ASP A 223 7.99 -0.86 -11.19
CA ASP A 223 7.01 -1.92 -11.38
C ASP A 223 7.43 -3.25 -10.74
N GLY A 224 6.46 -4.06 -10.36
CA GLY A 224 6.73 -5.33 -9.68
C GLY A 224 5.56 -5.84 -8.85
N VAL A 225 5.86 -6.76 -7.94
CA VAL A 225 4.92 -7.28 -6.95
C VAL A 225 5.52 -7.04 -5.57
N TYR A 226 4.73 -6.43 -4.69
CA TYR A 226 5.20 -5.98 -3.39
C TYR A 226 4.31 -6.54 -2.26
N PRO A 227 4.91 -7.04 -1.16
CA PRO A 227 4.13 -7.58 -0.06
C PRO A 227 3.62 -6.48 0.88
N VAL A 228 2.57 -6.83 1.61
CA VAL A 228 1.95 -5.98 2.62
C VAL A 228 1.76 -6.83 3.87
N TYR A 229 2.07 -6.28 5.04
CA TYR A 229 2.01 -7.01 6.30
C TYR A 229 1.19 -6.25 7.34
N PHE A 230 0.30 -6.97 8.03
CA PHE A 230 -0.34 -6.48 9.24
C PHE A 230 0.52 -6.82 10.46
N GLY A 231 0.84 -5.81 11.26
CA GLY A 231 1.47 -5.96 12.57
C GLY A 231 0.44 -6.26 13.64
N TYR A 232 0.60 -7.39 14.32
CA TYR A 232 -0.26 -7.81 15.43
C TYR A 232 0.45 -7.62 16.77
N ASP A 233 -0.26 -7.06 17.74
CA ASP A 233 0.24 -6.85 19.09
C ASP A 233 0.25 -8.15 19.93
N LYS A 234 0.67 -8.04 21.20
CA LYS A 234 0.68 -9.17 22.16
C LYS A 234 -0.71 -9.78 22.44
N ASN A 235 -1.79 -9.06 22.13
CA ASN A 235 -3.17 -9.52 22.27
C ASN A 235 -3.72 -10.10 20.96
N ASN A 236 -2.88 -10.19 19.92
CA ASN A 236 -3.24 -10.60 18.58
C ASN A 236 -4.27 -9.67 17.91
N GLU A 237 -4.20 -8.36 18.22
CA GLU A 237 -4.94 -7.30 17.57
C GLU A 237 -4.07 -6.55 16.56
N VAL A 238 -4.64 -6.13 15.43
CA VAL A 238 -3.90 -5.38 14.41
C VAL A 238 -3.60 -3.98 14.92
N CYS A 239 -2.33 -3.61 15.00
CA CYS A 239 -1.85 -2.32 15.50
C CYS A 239 -1.18 -1.45 14.44
N GLU A 240 -0.73 -2.03 13.33
CA GLU A 240 -0.18 -1.30 12.19
C GLU A 240 -0.24 -2.12 10.90
N VAL A 241 0.02 -1.45 9.77
CA VAL A 241 0.21 -2.07 8.46
C VAL A 241 1.48 -1.52 7.81
N ILE A 242 2.24 -2.41 7.18
CA ILE A 242 3.49 -2.13 6.48
C ILE A 242 3.33 -2.50 5.01
N ILE A 243 3.79 -1.63 4.12
CA ILE A 243 3.99 -1.89 2.70
C ILE A 243 5.49 -1.95 2.50
N GLU A 244 6.02 -3.08 2.03
CA GLU A 244 7.45 -3.24 1.77
C GLU A 244 7.74 -3.09 0.28
N PHE A 245 8.60 -2.12 -0.03
CA PHE A 245 9.07 -1.86 -1.40
C PHE A 245 10.49 -2.36 -1.64
N ILE A 246 11.33 -2.33 -0.61
CA ILE A 246 12.70 -2.82 -0.65
C ILE A 246 12.96 -3.54 0.67
N PHE A 247 13.34 -4.81 0.59
CA PHE A 247 13.79 -5.58 1.72
C PHE A 247 15.11 -4.99 2.27
N LEU A 248 15.16 -4.75 3.58
CA LEU A 248 16.31 -4.16 4.27
C LEU A 248 17.01 -5.15 5.22
N GLY A 249 16.92 -6.46 4.97
CA GLY A 249 17.68 -7.47 5.72
C GLY A 249 19.13 -7.61 5.25
N GLU A 250 19.88 -8.49 5.92
CA GLU A 250 21.21 -8.91 5.42
C GLU A 250 21.00 -9.63 4.08
N ASP A 251 21.75 -9.23 3.05
CA ASP A 251 21.92 -10.08 1.88
C ASP A 251 22.59 -11.38 2.38
N GLU A 252 21.92 -12.52 2.24
CA GLU A 252 22.61 -13.80 2.34
C GLU A 252 23.57 -13.89 1.13
N GLU A 253 24.86 -13.61 1.35
CA GLU A 253 25.93 -13.84 0.36
C GLU A 253 25.99 -15.30 -0.11
#